data_AF-A0A1B8ZLP5-F1
#
_entry.id   AF-A0A1B8ZLP5-F1
#
_cell.length_a   1.000
_cell.length_b   1.000
_cell.length_c   1.000
_cell.angle_alpha   90.00
_cell.angle_beta   90.00
_cell.angle_gamma   90.00
#
_symmetry.space_group_name_H-M   'P 1'
#
loop_
_entity.id
_entity.type
_entity.pdbx_description
1 polymer ?
#
loop_
_entity_poly.entity_id
_entity_poly.type
_entity_poly.pdbx_seq_one_letter_code
_entity_poly.pdbx_strand_id
1 'polypeptide(L)' 'MFDLNYDLIKQTIEAEVCKEHNLHPEFVKTDDGFGIKACCQPFHAELVAKSEKMVEEETTQFLEKMMKDIFKE' A
#
# COMPACT_ATOMS: atom_id res chain seq x y z
N MET A 1 12.40 10.74 7.43
CA MET A 1 11.21 9.92 7.74
C MET A 1 10.83 9.24 6.44
N PHE A 2 10.61 7.93 6.43
CA PHE A 2 10.20 7.22 5.21
C PHE A 2 8.81 7.74 4.84
N ASP A 3 8.74 8.62 3.85
CA ASP A 3 7.48 9.20 3.38
C ASP A 3 6.83 8.17 2.45
N LEU A 4 6.24 7.13 3.05
CA LEU A 4 5.39 6.20 2.33
C LEU A 4 4.28 7.00 1.66
N ASN A 5 4.07 6.77 0.37
CA ASN A 5 3.09 7.52 -0.40
C ASN A 5 1.67 7.03 -0.09
N TYR A 6 1.15 7.45 1.07
CA TYR A 6 -0.19 7.10 1.53
C TYR A 6 -1.28 7.53 0.54
N ASP A 7 -1.05 8.58 -0.25
CA ASP A 7 -1.99 9.03 -1.28
C ASP A 7 -2.09 7.99 -2.41
N LEU A 8 -0.94 7.50 -2.88
CA LEU A 8 -0.88 6.43 -3.89
C LEU A 8 -1.48 5.12 -3.38
N ILE A 9 -1.18 4.74 -2.14
CA ILE A 9 -1.75 3.54 -1.51
C ILE A 9 -3.28 3.69 -1.41
N LYS A 10 -3.76 4.84 -0.93
CA LYS A 10 -5.20 5.16 -0.86
C LYS A 10 -5.87 5.05 -2.22
N GLN A 11 -5.34 5.73 -3.24
CA GLN A 11 -5.89 5.70 -4.59
C GLN A 11 -5.93 4.29 -5.16
N THR A 12 -4.88 3.50 -4.92
CA THR A 12 -4.81 2.11 -5.40
C THR A 12 -5.87 1.24 -4.72
N ILE A 13 -6.05 1.38 -3.41
CA ILE A 13 -7.03 0.59 -2.65
C ILE A 13 -8.45 0.99 -3.06
N GLU A 14 -8.79 2.28 -3.02
CA GLU A 14 -10.15 2.76 -3.32
C GLU A 14 -10.55 2.53 -4.79
N ALA A 15 -9.59 2.39 -5.71
CA ALA A 15 -9.85 2.01 -7.10
C ALA A 15 -10.23 0.53 -7.28
N GLU A 16 -9.89 -0.34 -6.33
CA GLU A 16 -10.24 -1.76 -6.43
C GLU A 16 -11.73 -1.99 -6.16
N VAL A 17 -12.25 -3.07 -6.73
CA VAL A 17 -13.64 -3.47 -6.57
C VAL A 17 -13.70 -4.93 -6.17
N CYS A 18 -14.46 -5.22 -5.12
CA CYS A 18 -14.72 -6.60 -4.73
C CYS A 18 -15.46 -7.33 -5.85
N LYS A 19 -14.88 -8.40 -6.41
CA LYS A 19 -15.51 -9.17 -7.50
C LYS A 19 -16.82 -9.86 -7.08
N GLU A 20 -16.98 -10.15 -5.79
CA GLU A 20 -18.17 -10.83 -5.26
C GLU A 20 -19.31 -9.84 -4.99
N HIS A 21 -19.02 -8.69 -4.40
CA HIS A 21 -20.03 -7.75 -3.90
C HIS A 21 -20.13 -6.47 -4.75
N ASN A 22 -19.19 -6.24 -5.67
CA ASN A 22 -19.06 -5.04 -6.50
C ASN A 22 -19.01 -3.74 -5.67
N LEU A 23 -18.35 -3.82 -4.51
CA LEU A 23 -18.16 -2.71 -3.58
C LEU A 23 -16.69 -2.29 -3.56
N HIS A 24 -16.48 -0.98 -3.50
CA HIS A 24 -15.17 -0.38 -3.29
C HIS A 24 -14.78 -0.47 -1.81
N PRO A 25 -13.50 -0.73 -1.51
CA PRO A 25 -12.98 -0.63 -0.15
C PRO A 25 -12.74 0.84 0.22
N GLU A 26 -12.63 1.10 1.52
CA GLU A 26 -12.32 2.43 2.07
C GLU A 26 -10.96 2.39 2.76
N PHE A 27 -10.09 3.33 2.41
CA PHE A 27 -8.82 3.53 3.08
C PHE A 27 -9.02 4.35 4.36
N VAL A 28 -8.49 3.87 5.47
CA VAL A 28 -8.60 4.54 6.77
C VAL A 28 -7.20 4.80 7.31
N LYS A 29 -6.84 6.08 7.45
CA LYS A 29 -5.58 6.43 8.11
C LYS A 29 -5.73 6.21 9.63
N THR A 30 -4.76 5.54 10.24
CA THR A 30 -4.71 5.28 11.69
C THR A 30 -3.45 5.91 12.27
N ASP A 31 -3.39 6.08 13.60
CA ASP A 31 -2.20 6.63 14.27
C ASP A 31 -0.95 5.75 14.05
N ASP A 32 -1.13 4.44 13.93
CA ASP A 32 -0.06 3.47 13.66
C ASP A 32 0.23 3.26 12.15
N GLY A 33 -0.52 3.90 11.26
CA GLY A 33 -0.34 3.75 9.80
C GLY A 33 -1.64 3.86 9.02
N PHE A 34 -2.12 2.73 8.51
CA PHE A 34 -3.38 2.67 7.77
C PHE A 34 -4.10 1.33 7.97
N GLY A 35 -5.42 1.38 7.80
CA GLY A 35 -6.32 0.24 7.75
C GLY A 35 -7.14 0.27 6.47
N ILE A 36 -7.72 -0.87 6.14
CA ILE A 36 -8.54 -1.05 4.94
C ILE A 36 -9.89 -1.57 5.40
N LYS A 37 -10.97 -0.88 5.06
CA LYS A 37 -12.32 -1.42 5.23
C LYS A 37 -12.76 -2.05 3.92
N ALA A 38 -13.03 -3.34 3.95
CA ALA A 38 -13.55 -4.07 2.79
C ALA A 38 -14.89 -4.73 3.13
N CYS A 39 -15.69 -5.03 2.11
CA CYS A 39 -17.00 -5.65 2.30
C CYS A 39 -16.94 -7.13 2.75
N CYS A 40 -15.83 -7.82 2.52
CA CYS A 40 -15.63 -9.22 2.90
C CYS A 40 -14.17 -9.51 3.25
N GLN A 41 -13.94 -10.53 4.09
CA GLN A 41 -12.59 -10.96 4.50
C GLN A 41 -11.65 -11.34 3.35
N PRO A 42 -12.05 -12.10 2.31
CA PRO A 42 -11.12 -12.46 1.23
C PRO A 42 -10.63 -11.22 0.49
N PHE A 43 -11.52 -10.27 0.19
CA PHE A 43 -11.15 -9.01 -0.46
C PHE A 43 -10.27 -8.14 0.44
N HIS A 44 -10.58 -8.07 1.74
CA HIS A 44 -9.72 -7.41 2.71
C HIS A 44 -8.29 -7.99 2.70
N ALA A 45 -8.15 -9.32 2.78
CA ALA A 45 -6.85 -9.98 2.80
C ALA A 45 -6.06 -9.74 1.50
N GLU A 46 -6.73 -9.73 0.34
CA GLU A 46 -6.11 -9.43 -0.94
C GLU A 46 -5.56 -8.00 -0.99
N LEU A 47 -6.34 -7.01 -0.51
CA LEU A 47 -5.92 -5.61 -0.45
C LEU A 47 -4.77 -5.37 0.54
N VAL A 48 -4.80 -6.02 1.70
CA VAL A 48 -3.71 -5.94 2.68
C VAL A 48 -2.43 -6.48 2.06
N ALA A 49 -2.45 -7.69 1.50
CA ALA A 49 -1.27 -8.29 0.87
C ALA A 49 -0.73 -7.45 -0.30
N LYS A 50 -1.61 -6.85 -1.10
CA LYS A 50 -1.24 -5.93 -2.19
C LYS A 50 -0.53 -4.69 -1.63
N SER A 51 -1.05 -4.12 -0.56
CA SER A 51 -0.50 -2.92 0.08
C SER A 51 0.86 -3.20 0.72
N GLU A 52 1.01 -4.33 1.43
CA GLU A 52 2.28 -4.77 2.00
C GLU A 52 3.36 -4.91 0.93
N LYS A 53 3.00 -5.53 -0.21
CA LYS A 53 3.92 -5.69 -1.33
C LYS A 53 4.35 -4.33 -1.92
N MET A 54 3.42 -3.39 -2.11
CA MET A 54 3.75 -2.05 -2.59
C MET A 54 4.74 -1.34 -1.66
N VAL A 55 4.51 -1.41 -0.34
CA VAL A 55 5.39 -0.83 0.68
C VAL A 55 6.79 -1.45 0.61
N GLU A 56 6.87 -2.78 0.49
CA GLU A 56 8.15 -3.50 0.38
C GLU A 56 8.91 -3.12 -0.91
N GLU A 57 8.21 -3.04 -2.05
CA GLU A 57 8.81 -2.67 -3.33
C GLU A 57 9.31 -1.22 -3.32
N GLU A 58 8.54 -0.27 -2.80
CA GLU A 58 8.99 1.12 -2.63
C GLU A 58 10.20 1.21 -1.71
N THR A 59 10.18 0.46 -0.60
CA THR A 59 11.27 0.44 0.37
C THR A 59 12.56 -0.11 -0.25
N THR A 60 12.45 -1.21 -0.99
CA THR A 60 13.58 -1.85 -1.66
C THR A 60 14.19 -0.93 -2.72
N GLN A 61 13.35 -0.32 -3.57
CA GLN A 61 13.82 0.62 -4.60
C GLN A 61 14.52 1.83 -3.99
N PHE A 62 14.01 2.34 -2.87
CA PHE A 62 14.64 3.44 -2.14
C PHE A 62 16.01 3.04 -1.58
N LEU A 63 16.12 1.87 -0.95
CA LEU A 63 17.39 1.35 -0.44
C LEU A 63 18.41 1.13 -1.56
N GLU A 64 17.99 0.55 -2.69
CA GLU A 64 18.86 0.38 -3.86
C GLU A 64 19.37 1.71 -4.41
N LYS A 65 18.49 2.72 -4.48
CA LYS A 65 18.86 4.06 -4.94
C LYS A 65 19.86 4.71 -3.99
N MET A 66 19.61 4.63 -2.67
CA MET A 66 20.55 5.13 -1.66
C MET A 66 21.91 4.45 -1.76
N MET A 67 21.96 3.12 -1.88
CA MET A 67 23.21 2.39 -2.07
C MET A 67 23.95 2.87 -3.32
N LYS A 68 23.26 3.00 -4.46
CA LYS A 68 23.86 3.47 -5.72
C LYS A 68 24.41 4.90 -5.62
N ASP A 69 23.75 5.80 -4.87
CA ASP A 69 24.25 7.15 -4.61
C ASP A 69 25.49 7.13 -3.70
N ILE A 70 25.53 6.28 -2.67
CA ILE A 70 26.69 6.12 -1.77
C ILE A 70 27.93 5.58 -2.52
N PHE A 71 27.75 4.61 -3.42
CA PHE A 71 28.84 4.03 -4.21
C PHE A 71 29.27 4.89 -5.42
N LYS A 72 28.64 6.04 -5.66
CA LYS A 72 29.01 6.99 -6.71
C LYS A 72 30.02 8.05 -6.25
N GLU A 73 30.44 8.01 -4.98
CA GLU A 73 31.48 8.88 -4.40
C GLU A 73 32.85 8.20 -4.34
#